data_AF-K1TRP2-F1
#
_entry.id   AF-K1TRP2-F1
#
_cell.length_a   1.000
_cell.length_b   1.000
_cell.length_c   1.000
_cell.angle_alpha   90.00
_cell.angle_beta   90.00
_cell.angle_gamma   90.00
#
_symmetry.space_group_name_H-M   'P 1'
#
loop_
_entity.id
_entity.type
_entity.pdbx_description
1 polymer ?
#
loop_
_entity_poly.entity_id
_entity_poly.type
_entity_poly.pdbx_seq_one_letter_code
_entity_poly.pdbx_strand_id
1 'polypeptide(L)'
;MAERLYFAYGSNINLEQMAVRCPAAQVVGPAVLDGYELLFRGNRRGTGVATIEPLPGSQVHGLLWKLTPECERSLDVYEGYPRLYEKENITVRTGDGKDV
;
A
#
# COMPACT_ATOMS: atom_id res chain seq x y z
N MET A 1 21.65 -0.33 -4.50
CA MET A 1 20.36 -0.35 -5.20
C MET A 1 19.32 0.17 -4.23
N ALA A 2 18.50 1.15 -4.61
CA ALA A 2 17.59 1.81 -3.68
C ALA A 2 16.43 0.88 -3.32
N GLU A 3 16.38 0.43 -2.08
CA GLU A 3 15.28 -0.35 -1.53
C GLU A 3 14.15 0.63 -1.19
N ARG A 4 12.93 0.36 -1.65
CA ARG A 4 11.77 1.23 -1.41
C ARG A 4 10.80 0.61 -0.42
N LEU A 5 10.19 1.46 0.39
CA LEU A 5 9.11 1.08 1.28
C LEU A 5 7.77 1.26 0.57
N TYR A 6 6.88 0.30 0.73
CA TYR A 6 5.55 0.29 0.14
C TYR A 6 4.51 0.01 1.22
N PHE A 7 3.60 0.96 1.41
CA PHE A 7 2.52 0.86 2.37
C PHE A 7 1.29 0.25 1.69
N ALA A 8 0.93 -0.97 2.09
CA ALA A 8 -0.26 -1.67 1.64
C ALA A 8 -1.42 -1.43 2.61
N TYR A 9 -2.53 -0.87 2.11
CA TYR A 9 -3.77 -0.63 2.87
C TYR A 9 -4.97 -1.45 2.34
N GLY A 10 -4.72 -2.38 1.40
CA GLY A 10 -5.75 -3.14 0.71
C GLY A 10 -5.32 -4.57 0.38
N SER A 11 -5.54 -5.02 -0.86
CA SER A 11 -5.30 -6.42 -1.25
C SER A 11 -3.84 -6.88 -1.06
N ASN A 12 -2.88 -5.96 -1.19
CA ASN A 12 -1.46 -6.22 -0.97
C ASN A 12 -1.07 -6.45 0.51
N ILE A 13 -2.01 -6.38 1.45
CA ILE A 13 -1.78 -6.85 2.84
C ILE A 13 -1.72 -8.39 2.87
N ASN A 14 -2.43 -9.06 1.95
CA ASN A 14 -2.44 -10.52 1.88
C ASN A 14 -1.07 -11.05 1.41
N LEU A 15 -0.41 -11.82 2.28
CA LEU A 15 0.93 -12.36 2.05
C LEU A 15 1.00 -13.29 0.83
N GLU A 16 -0.03 -14.11 0.61
CA GLU A 16 -0.07 -15.06 -0.50
C GLU A 16 -0.22 -14.31 -1.84
N GLN A 17 -1.09 -13.29 -1.87
CA GLN A 17 -1.24 -12.45 -3.06
C GLN A 17 0.05 -11.67 -3.35
N MET A 18 0.69 -11.14 -2.31
CA MET A 18 1.95 -10.42 -2.45
C MET A 18 3.07 -11.35 -2.93
N ALA A 19 3.15 -12.59 -2.45
CA ALA A 19 4.13 -13.58 -2.91
C ALA A 19 4.00 -13.91 -4.40
N VAL A 20 2.78 -13.88 -4.95
CA VAL A 20 2.55 -14.06 -6.40
C VAL A 20 2.98 -12.82 -7.20
N ARG A 21 2.67 -11.61 -6.70
CA ARG A 21 2.96 -10.34 -7.40
C ARG A 21 4.44 -9.96 -7.31
N CYS A 22 5.03 -10.17 -6.14
CA CYS A 22 6.39 -9.84 -5.78
C CYS A 22 6.93 -10.85 -4.75
N PRO A 23 7.53 -11.97 -5.20
CA PRO A 23 8.09 -12.99 -4.30
C PRO A 23 9.33 -12.50 -3.54
N ALA A 24 9.97 -11.41 -3.99
CA ALA A 24 11.13 -10.82 -3.34
C ALA A 24 10.79 -9.72 -2.32
N ALA A 25 9.51 -9.40 -2.12
CA ALA A 25 9.10 -8.43 -1.09
C ALA A 25 9.37 -8.98 0.30
N GLN A 26 9.86 -8.12 1.18
CA GLN A 26 10.04 -8.45 2.59
C GLN A 26 9.01 -7.70 3.43
N VAL A 27 8.33 -8.39 4.33
CA VAL A 27 7.47 -7.75 5.32
C VAL A 27 8.34 -6.98 6.30
N VAL A 28 8.11 -5.68 6.45
CA VAL A 28 8.72 -4.86 7.51
C VAL A 28 7.89 -4.98 8.78
N GLY A 29 6.57 -4.81 8.65
CA GLY A 29 5.63 -4.95 9.75
C GLY A 29 4.40 -4.06 9.61
N PRO A 30 3.49 -4.08 10.60
CA PRO A 30 2.32 -3.20 10.62
C PRO A 30 2.72 -1.73 10.70
N ALA A 31 2.00 -0.89 9.97
CA ALA A 31 2.17 0.55 9.99
C ALA A 31 0.81 1.27 9.97
N VAL A 32 0.81 2.52 10.42
CA VAL A 32 -0.37 3.37 10.52
C VAL A 32 -0.11 4.66 9.77
N LEU A 33 -1.03 5.02 8.88
CA LEU A 33 -1.05 6.30 8.20
C LEU A 33 -2.05 7.22 8.91
N ASP A 34 -1.56 8.28 9.54
CA ASP A 34 -2.41 9.28 10.20
C ASP A 34 -2.90 10.35 9.22
N GLY A 35 -4.11 10.86 9.45
CA GLY A 35 -4.71 11.93 8.65
C GLY A 35 -5.34 11.47 7.34
N TYR A 36 -5.58 10.16 7.20
CA TYR A 36 -6.24 9.55 6.04
C TYR A 36 -7.36 8.62 6.50
N GLU A 37 -8.33 8.42 5.61
CA GLU A 37 -9.37 7.40 5.75
C GLU A 37 -9.32 6.38 4.61
N LEU A 38 -9.71 5.15 4.92
CA LEU A 38 -9.84 4.08 3.95
C LEU A 38 -11.25 4.09 3.36
N LEU A 39 -11.34 4.25 2.05
CA LEU A 39 -12.58 4.25 1.29
C LEU A 39 -12.58 3.09 0.29
N PHE A 40 -13.77 2.58 0.00
CA PHE A 40 -13.97 1.59 -1.05
C PHE A 40 -14.76 2.22 -2.19
N ARG A 41 -14.09 2.46 -3.32
CA ARG A 41 -14.73 2.98 -4.53
C ARG A 41 -15.07 1.81 -5.44
N GLY A 42 -16.36 1.62 -5.69
CA GLY A 42 -16.84 0.52 -6.52
C GLY A 42 -18.02 0.90 -7.38
N ASN A 43 -18.24 0.12 -8.44
CA ASN A 43 -19.42 0.25 -9.27
C ASN A 43 -20.57 -0.64 -8.72
N ARG A 44 -21.79 -0.42 -9.22
CA ARG A 44 -22.96 -1.25 -8.91
C ARG A 44 -22.81 -2.73 -9.32
N ARG A 45 -21.73 -3.10 -10.02
CA ARG A 45 -21.43 -4.48 -10.43
C ARG A 45 -20.58 -5.24 -9.41
N GLY A 46 -20.27 -4.64 -8.25
CA GLY A 46 -19.58 -5.31 -7.14
C GLY A 46 -18.07 -5.29 -7.23
N THR A 47 -17.46 -4.52 -8.13
CA THR A 47 -16.00 -4.34 -8.18
C THR A 47 -15.62 -3.10 -7.40
N GLY A 48 -15.46 -3.25 -6.08
CA GLY A 48 -14.95 -2.21 -5.18
C GLY A 48 -13.44 -2.32 -5.00
N VAL A 49 -12.71 -1.22 -5.17
CA VAL A 49 -11.28 -1.12 -4.90
C VAL A 49 -11.02 -0.19 -3.72
N ALA A 50 -9.97 -0.49 -2.95
CA ALA A 50 -9.57 0.29 -1.80
C ALA A 50 -8.82 1.56 -2.24
N THR A 51 -9.17 2.71 -1.68
CA THR A 51 -8.45 3.98 -1.87
C THR A 51 -8.33 4.68 -0.53
N ILE A 52 -7.36 5.58 -0.41
CA ILE A 52 -7.23 6.44 0.75
C ILE A 52 -7.50 7.90 0.35
N GLU A 53 -8.13 8.66 1.23
CA GLU A 53 -8.30 10.11 1.07
C GLU A 53 -7.92 10.85 2.35
N PRO A 54 -7.43 12.11 2.26
CA PRO A 54 -7.09 12.89 3.44
C PRO A 54 -8.31 13.16 4.31
N LEU A 55 -8.26 12.72 5.56
CA LEU A 55 -9.26 13.01 6.59
C LEU A 55 -8.54 13.25 7.94
N PRO A 56 -8.43 14.52 8.38
CA PRO A 56 -7.78 14.85 9.64
C PRO A 56 -8.42 14.14 10.83
N GLY A 57 -7.60 13.51 11.68
CA GLY A 57 -8.06 12.76 12.85
C GLY A 57 -8.42 11.30 12.59
N SER A 58 -8.39 10.84 11.34
CA SER A 58 -8.53 9.43 10.97
C SER A 58 -7.20 8.72 10.81
N GLN A 59 -7.23 7.40 10.84
CA GLN A 59 -6.07 6.53 10.71
C GLN A 59 -6.37 5.36 9.78
N VAL A 60 -5.40 5.03 8.91
CA VAL A 60 -5.44 3.83 8.07
C VAL A 60 -4.38 2.86 8.55
N HIS A 61 -4.80 1.66 8.93
CA HIS A 61 -3.90 0.57 9.29
C HIS A 61 -3.53 -0.22 8.04
N GLY A 62 -2.25 -0.52 7.90
CA GLY A 62 -1.73 -1.28 6.77
C GLY A 62 -0.48 -2.06 7.10
N LEU A 63 0.12 -2.64 6.06
CA LEU A 63 1.34 -3.42 6.14
C LEU A 63 2.43 -2.76 5.32
N LEU A 64 3.59 -2.57 5.93
CA LEU A 64 4.76 -2.00 5.28
C LEU A 64 5.61 -3.12 4.68
N TRP A 65 5.91 -2.96 3.40
CA TRP A 65 6.74 -3.87 2.62
C TRP A 65 8.02 -3.19 2.19
N LYS A 66 9.09 -3.96 2.10
CA LYS A 66 10.34 -3.56 1.47
C LYS A 66 10.39 -4.20 0.08
N LEU A 67 10.44 -3.35 -0.94
CA LEU A 67 10.40 -3.75 -2.34
C LEU A 67 11.77 -3.65 -3.01
N THR A 68 12.01 -4.57 -3.94
CA THR A 68 13.08 -4.42 -4.94
C THR A 68 12.57 -3.62 -6.15
N PRO A 69 13.46 -3.06 -6.98
CA PRO A 69 13.06 -2.34 -8.20
C PRO A 69 12.25 -3.19 -9.20
N GLU A 70 12.45 -4.51 -9.23
CA GLU A 70 11.67 -5.45 -10.05
C GLU A 70 10.24 -5.57 -9.52
N CYS A 71 10.10 -5.65 -8.21
CA CYS A 71 8.82 -5.74 -7.54
C CYS A 71 7.98 -4.48 -7.68
N GLU A 72 8.61 -3.30 -7.55
CA GLU A 72 7.92 -2.03 -7.79
C GLU A 72 7.32 -2.00 -9.21
N ARG A 73 8.08 -2.42 -10.23
CA ARG A 73 7.57 -2.48 -11.62
C ARG A 73 6.41 -3.48 -11.78
N SER A 74 6.47 -4.62 -11.10
CA SER A 74 5.38 -5.61 -11.12
C SER A 74 4.09 -5.04 -10.51
N LEU A 75 4.22 -4.35 -9.37
CA LEU A 75 3.11 -3.70 -8.69
C LEU A 75 2.55 -2.53 -9.51
N ASP A 76 3.38 -1.75 -10.19
CA ASP A 76 2.91 -0.66 -11.06
C ASP A 76 1.95 -1.17 -12.15
N VAL A 77 2.26 -2.33 -12.74
CA VAL A 77 1.39 -2.97 -13.73
C VAL A 77 0.10 -3.46 -13.08
N TYR A 78 0.18 -4.03 -11.88
CA TYR A 78 -0.98 -4.56 -11.15
C TYR A 78 -1.95 -3.46 -10.71
N GLU A 79 -1.42 -2.34 -10.17
CA GLU A 79 -2.20 -1.18 -9.75
C GLU A 79 -2.68 -0.34 -10.95
N GLY A 80 -2.31 -0.70 -12.18
CA GLY A 80 -2.69 0.04 -13.38
C GLY A 80 -2.11 1.45 -13.42
N TYR A 81 -0.94 1.67 -12.82
CA TYR A 81 -0.21 2.93 -12.88
C TYR A 81 0.17 3.27 -14.34
N PRO A 82 0.04 4.53 -14.79
CA PRO A 82 -0.44 5.72 -14.06
C PRO A 82 -1.93 6.04 -14.28
N ARG A 83 -2.75 5.07 -14.71
CA ARG A 83 -4.15 5.34 -15.11
C ARG A 83 -5.17 5.16 -13.99
N LEU A 84 -4.93 4.23 -13.07
CA LEU A 84 -5.88 3.88 -12.00
C LEU A 84 -5.41 4.38 -10.62
N TYR A 85 -4.13 4.19 -10.29
CA TYR A 85 -3.49 4.71 -9.10
C TYR A 85 -2.24 5.53 -9.44
N GLU A 86 -1.93 6.49 -8.56
CA GLU A 86 -0.71 7.31 -8.61
C GLU A 86 0.25 6.92 -7.48
N LYS A 87 1.51 7.33 -7.59
CA LYS A 87 2.53 7.12 -6.56
C LYS A 87 2.68 8.38 -5.73
N GLU A 88 2.52 8.23 -4.43
CA GLU A 88 2.72 9.32 -3.48
C GLU A 88 3.70 8.89 -2.38
N ASN A 89 4.56 9.82 -1.97
CA ASN A 89 5.42 9.62 -0.82
C ASN A 89 4.65 10.10 0.42
N ILE A 90 4.26 9.16 1.26
CA ILE A 90 3.56 9.41 2.52
C ILE A 90 4.42 8.95 3.68
N THR A 91 4.28 9.62 4.83
CA THR A 91 4.92 9.20 6.07
C THR A 91 3.97 8.31 6.84
N VAL A 92 4.44 7.14 7.29
CA VAL A 92 3.67 6.20 8.09
C VAL A 92 4.37 5.90 9.40
N ARG A 93 3.60 5.68 10.47
CA ARG A 93 4.11 5.27 11.76
C ARG A 93 4.18 3.75 11.84
N THR A 94 5.38 3.21 12.01
CA THR A 94 5.59 1.78 12.26
C THR A 94 5.13 1.37 13.67
N GLY A 95 4.91 0.07 13.90
CA GLY A 95 4.58 -0.47 15.22
C GLY A 95 5.59 -0.13 16.33
N ASP A 96 6.85 0.15 15.97
CA ASP A 96 7.90 0.59 16.89
C ASP A 96 7.83 2.09 17.25
N GLY A 97 6.82 2.81 16.75
CA GLY A 97 6.65 4.25 16.95
C GLY A 97 7.56 5.13 16.12
N LYS A 98 8.23 4.58 15.10
CA LYS A 98 9.05 5.36 14.16
C LYS A 98 8.25 5.78 12.94
N ASP A 99 8.39 7.03 12.57
CA ASP A 99 7.85 7.58 11.33
C ASP A 99 8.84 7.29 10.18
N VAL A 100 8.36 6.67 9.11
CA VAL A 100 9.13 6.25 7.92
C VAL A 100 8.47 6.67 6.62
#